data_AF-A0AAV0VT14-F1
#
_entry.id   AF-A0AAV0VT14-F1
#
_cell.length_a   1.000
_cell.length_b   1.000
_cell.length_c   1.000
_cell.angle_alpha   90.00
_cell.angle_beta   90.00
_cell.angle_gamma   90.00
#
_symmetry.space_group_name_H-M   'P 1'
#
loop_
_entity.id
_entity.type
_entity.pdbx_description
1 polymer ?
#
loop_
_entity_poly.entity_id
_entity_poly.type
_entity_poly.pdbx_seq_one_letter_code
_entity_poly.pdbx_strand_id
1 'polypeptide(L)'
;MTQQYEKRNNIEIQQLYKEPDIVAVLKNRRMAWAGHVWRSNVLMKEVLKWKPQGERPLGRPKQRWIDKVEKNLAEIGIRDGETIAQDRDRWKQVCVAVMGLNGL
;
A
#
# COMPACT_ATOMS: atom_id res chain seq x y z
N MET A 1 -15.54 -40.66 8.09
CA MET A 1 -15.42 -39.46 8.95
C MET A 1 -15.99 -38.29 8.17
N THR A 2 -17.13 -37.75 8.59
CA THR A 2 -17.75 -36.58 7.97
C THR A 2 -16.95 -35.33 8.34
N GLN A 3 -16.46 -34.59 7.34
CA GLN A 3 -15.85 -33.27 7.60
C GLN A 3 -16.93 -32.34 8.15
N GLN A 4 -16.72 -31.90 9.39
CA GLN A 4 -17.61 -30.98 10.07
C GLN A 4 -17.08 -29.56 9.82
N TYR A 5 -17.88 -28.73 9.15
CA TYR A 5 -17.49 -27.36 8.81
C TYR A 5 -17.82 -26.42 9.99
N GLU A 6 -16.80 -25.79 10.53
CA GLU A 6 -16.90 -24.83 11.63
C GLU A 6 -16.79 -23.40 11.07
N LYS A 7 -17.72 -22.51 11.45
CA LYS A 7 -17.61 -21.08 11.11
C LYS A 7 -16.60 -20.43 12.03
N ARG A 8 -15.63 -19.70 11.46
CA ARG A 8 -14.61 -18.95 12.20
C ARG A 8 -14.61 -17.48 11.82
N ASN A 9 -14.25 -16.61 12.74
CA ASN A 9 -14.06 -15.19 12.50
C ASN A 9 -12.63 -14.89 12.00
N ASN A 10 -12.40 -13.66 11.52
CA ASN A 10 -11.12 -13.28 10.93
C ASN A 10 -9.94 -13.35 11.93
N ILE A 11 -10.19 -13.07 13.21
CA ILE A 11 -9.16 -13.13 14.26
C ILE A 11 -8.72 -14.58 14.48
N GLU A 12 -9.67 -15.51 14.56
CA GLU A 12 -9.42 -16.95 14.71
C GLU A 12 -8.66 -17.52 13.52
N ILE A 13 -9.02 -17.11 12.30
CA ILE A 13 -8.32 -17.52 11.08
C ILE A 13 -6.88 -17.00 11.08
N GLN A 14 -6.67 -15.72 11.44
CA GLN A 14 -5.33 -15.12 11.51
C GLN A 14 -4.45 -15.81 12.58
N GLN A 15 -5.01 -16.15 13.75
CA GLN A 15 -4.29 -16.85 14.80
C GLN A 15 -3.91 -18.29 14.40
N LEU A 16 -4.80 -18.98 13.67
CA LEU A 16 -4.58 -20.36 13.26
C LEU A 16 -3.46 -20.47 12.22
N TYR A 17 -3.56 -19.69 11.15
CA TYR A 17 -2.64 -19.81 10.02
C TYR A 17 -1.39 -18.94 10.18
N LYS A 18 -1.44 -17.87 10.99
CA LYS A 18 -0.34 -16.92 11.21
C LYS A 18 0.21 -16.33 9.90
N GLU A 19 -0.62 -16.34 8.86
CA GLU A 19 -0.30 -15.78 7.56
C GLU A 19 -0.54 -14.26 7.56
N PRO A 20 0.21 -13.51 6.74
CA PRO A 20 0.01 -12.07 6.62
C PRO A 20 -1.37 -11.75 6.06
N ASP A 21 -2.07 -10.82 6.74
CA ASP A 21 -3.38 -10.34 6.32
C ASP A 21 -3.36 -9.83 4.87
N ILE A 22 -4.44 -10.06 4.12
CA ILE A 22 -4.58 -9.60 2.74
C ILE A 22 -4.40 -8.08 2.65
N VAL A 23 -4.83 -7.32 3.66
CA VAL A 23 -4.61 -5.88 3.72
C VAL A 23 -3.12 -5.57 3.80
N ALA A 24 -2.36 -6.29 4.63
CA ALA A 24 -0.92 -6.14 4.77
C ALA A 24 -0.19 -6.48 3.45
N VAL A 25 -0.58 -7.57 2.78
CA VAL A 25 -0.04 -7.96 1.47
C VAL A 25 -0.32 -6.87 0.42
N LEU A 26 -1.53 -6.32 0.38
CA LEU A 26 -1.90 -5.26 -0.56
C LEU A 26 -1.13 -3.97 -0.30
N LYS A 27 -0.93 -3.58 0.98
CA LYS A 27 -0.11 -2.41 1.32
C LYS A 27 1.35 -2.62 0.89
N ASN A 28 1.93 -3.81 1.14
CA ASN A 28 3.28 -4.14 0.71
C ASN A 28 3.45 -4.04 -0.82
N ARG A 29 2.56 -4.68 -1.59
CA ARG A 29 2.60 -4.63 -3.07
C ARG A 29 2.47 -3.21 -3.60
N ARG A 30 1.61 -2.39 -2.96
CA ARG A 30 1.45 -0.96 -3.28
C ARG A 30 2.76 -0.20 -3.08
N MET A 31 3.44 -0.39 -1.95
CA MET A 31 4.75 0.23 -1.70
C MET A 31 5.81 -0.27 -2.68
N ALA A 32 5.86 -1.57 -2.96
CA ALA A 32 6.82 -2.13 -3.91
C ALA A 32 6.69 -1.46 -5.29
N TRP A 33 5.46 -1.31 -5.78
CA TRP A 33 5.19 -0.64 -7.06
C TRP A 33 5.47 0.87 -7.00
N ALA A 34 5.15 1.57 -5.90
CA ALA A 34 5.50 2.98 -5.72
C ALA A 34 7.01 3.24 -5.86
N GLY A 35 7.83 2.44 -5.17
CA GLY A 35 9.28 2.57 -5.29
C GLY A 35 9.78 2.19 -6.68
N HIS A 36 9.16 1.22 -7.36
CA HIS A 36 9.48 0.94 -8.77
C HIS A 36 9.23 2.18 -9.63
N VAL A 37 8.05 2.79 -9.55
CA VAL A 37 7.70 3.99 -10.33
C VAL A 37 8.68 5.14 -10.03
N TRP A 38 9.00 5.41 -8.76
CA TRP A 38 9.93 6.47 -8.38
C TRP A 38 11.41 6.21 -8.76
N ARG A 39 11.78 4.97 -9.06
CA ARG A 39 13.09 4.62 -9.63
C ARG A 39 13.06 4.41 -11.15
N SER A 40 11.88 4.42 -11.76
CA SER A 40 11.71 4.14 -13.17
C SER A 40 11.94 5.39 -14.04
N ASN A 41 11.54 5.31 -15.31
CA ASN A 41 11.71 6.37 -16.28
C ASN A 41 10.86 7.62 -15.98
N VAL A 42 11.19 8.71 -16.66
CA VAL A 42 10.56 10.03 -16.46
C VAL A 42 9.05 9.96 -16.74
N LEU A 43 8.62 9.25 -17.79
CA LEU A 43 7.22 9.15 -18.19
C LEU A 43 6.33 8.58 -17.07
N MET A 44 6.74 7.48 -16.42
CA MET A 44 5.93 6.90 -15.34
C MET A 44 5.79 7.84 -14.15
N LYS A 45 6.85 8.59 -13.82
CA LYS A 45 6.82 9.61 -12.75
C LYS A 45 5.88 10.75 -13.12
N GLU A 46 5.92 11.23 -14.37
CA GLU A 46 5.05 12.29 -14.86
C GLU A 46 3.59 11.88 -14.83
N VAL A 47 3.25 10.69 -15.34
CA VAL A 47 1.87 10.16 -15.31
C VAL A 47 1.36 10.03 -13.87
N LEU A 48 2.20 9.58 -12.94
CA LEU A 48 1.82 9.48 -11.53
C LEU A 48 1.56 10.86 -10.89
N LYS A 49 2.39 11.85 -11.21
CA LYS A 49 2.28 13.23 -10.69
C LYS A 49 1.22 14.04 -11.43
N TRP A 50 0.79 13.61 -12.61
CA TRP A 50 -0.14 14.33 -13.46
C TRP A 50 -1.45 14.62 -12.73
N LYS A 51 -1.83 15.90 -12.79
CA LYS A 51 -3.10 16.41 -12.28
C LYS A 51 -3.92 16.83 -13.50
N PRO A 52 -4.98 16.10 -13.86
CA PRO A 52 -5.82 16.47 -14.99
C PRO A 52 -6.37 17.89 -14.79
N GLN A 53 -6.24 18.72 -15.81
CA GLN A 53 -6.82 20.07 -15.83
C GLN A 53 -8.26 20.01 -16.36
N GLY A 54 -9.16 20.75 -15.74
CA GLY A 54 -10.59 20.79 -16.07
C GLY A 54 -11.48 20.97 -14.83
N GLU A 55 -12.77 21.20 -15.05
CA GLU A 55 -13.74 21.28 -13.97
C GLU A 55 -13.92 19.90 -13.32
N ARG A 56 -13.76 19.85 -12.00
CA ARG A 56 -14.03 18.62 -11.25
C ARG A 56 -15.54 18.36 -11.29
N PRO A 57 -15.99 17.13 -11.59
CA PRO A 57 -17.41 16.81 -11.51
C PRO A 57 -17.94 17.12 -10.10
N LEU A 58 -19.20 17.57 -10.00
CA LEU A 58 -19.85 17.81 -8.71
C LEU A 58 -19.85 16.51 -7.89
N GLY A 59 -19.34 16.59 -6.66
CA GLY A 59 -19.27 15.47 -5.72
C GLY A 59 -17.87 15.20 -5.18
N ARG A 60 -17.71 14.05 -4.51
CA ARG A 60 -16.44 13.66 -3.89
C ARG A 60 -15.42 13.30 -4.97
N PRO A 61 -14.24 13.95 -5.02
CA PRO A 61 -13.17 13.53 -5.91
C PRO A 61 -12.80 12.06 -5.65
N LYS A 62 -12.57 11.30 -6.72
CA LYS A 62 -12.09 9.91 -6.59
C LYS A 62 -10.73 9.93 -5.91
N GLN A 63 -10.56 9.06 -4.91
CA GLN A 63 -9.27 8.86 -4.27
C GLN A 63 -8.27 8.35 -5.31
N ARG A 64 -7.16 9.07 -5.48
CA ARG A 64 -6.09 8.66 -6.39
C ARG A 64 -5.27 7.57 -5.73
N TRP A 65 -4.59 6.79 -6.57
CA TRP A 65 -3.69 5.76 -6.10
C TRP A 65 -2.53 6.35 -5.26
N ILE A 66 -1.97 7.49 -5.69
CA ILE A 66 -0.89 8.19 -4.98
C ILE A 66 -1.32 8.66 -3.59
N ASP A 67 -2.56 9.12 -3.42
CA ASP A 67 -3.09 9.53 -2.11
C ASP A 67 -3.09 8.36 -1.11
N LYS A 68 -3.29 7.12 -1.57
CA LYS A 68 -3.16 5.93 -0.72
C LYS A 68 -1.72 5.58 -0.40
N VAL A 69 -0.79 5.80 -1.32
CA VAL A 69 0.63 5.63 -1.05
C VAL A 69 1.08 6.60 0.04
N GLU A 70 0.77 7.88 -0.12
CA GLU A 70 1.09 8.93 0.84
C GLU A 70 0.46 8.64 2.21
N LYS A 71 -0.78 8.15 2.25
CA LYS A 71 -1.41 7.72 3.51
C LYS A 71 -0.62 6.59 4.19
N ASN A 72 -0.24 5.53 3.47
CA ASN A 72 0.50 4.41 4.07
C ASN A 72 1.90 4.82 4.54
N LEU A 73 2.56 5.76 3.85
CA LEU A 73 3.83 6.32 4.28
C LEU A 73 3.66 7.19 5.53
N ALA A 74 2.62 8.01 5.58
CA ALA A 74 2.31 8.83 6.75
C ALA A 74 1.99 7.99 7.99
N GLU A 75 1.32 6.83 7.83
CA GLU A 75 1.04 5.87 8.92
C GLU A 75 2.33 5.33 9.58
N ILE A 76 3.45 5.30 8.86
CA ILE A 76 4.78 4.93 9.39
C ILE A 76 5.73 6.13 9.59
N GLY A 77 5.22 7.36 9.54
CA GLY A 77 5.99 8.57 9.79
C GLY A 77 6.90 9.03 8.63
N ILE A 78 6.74 8.48 7.43
CA ILE A 78 7.54 8.85 6.25
C ILE A 78 6.83 9.95 5.46
N ARG A 79 7.54 11.07 5.25
CA ARG A 79 7.05 12.20 4.42
C ARG A 79 7.67 12.24 3.04
N ASP A 80 8.95 11.90 2.92
CA ASP A 80 9.69 11.95 1.63
C ASP A 80 9.96 10.54 1.08
N GLY A 81 8.88 9.87 0.66
CA GLY A 81 8.96 8.51 0.13
C GLY A 81 9.74 8.40 -1.18
N GLU A 82 9.70 9.43 -2.04
CA GLU A 82 10.37 9.42 -3.34
C GLU A 82 11.90 9.42 -3.20
N THR A 83 12.44 10.21 -2.26
CA THR A 83 13.87 10.20 -1.94
C THR A 83 14.30 8.89 -1.29
N ILE A 84 13.54 8.40 -0.30
CA ILE A 84 13.85 7.12 0.37
C ILE A 84 13.83 5.96 -0.63
N ALA A 85 12.91 6.01 -1.61
CA ALA A 85 12.79 4.98 -2.63
C ALA A 85 14.01 4.87 -3.54
N GLN A 86 14.89 5.87 -3.62
CA GLN A 86 16.13 5.76 -4.40
C GLN A 86 17.09 4.73 -3.79
N ASP A 87 17.08 4.59 -2.47
CA ASP A 87 17.79 3.52 -1.76
C ASP A 87 16.91 2.26 -1.72
N ARG A 88 17.33 1.22 -2.44
CA ARG A 88 16.56 -0.03 -2.56
C ARG A 88 16.41 -0.76 -1.22
N ASP A 89 17.43 -0.72 -0.38
CA ASP A 89 17.43 -1.43 0.90
C ASP A 89 16.55 -0.71 1.91
N ARG A 90 16.65 0.62 1.98
CA ARG A 90 15.71 1.43 2.77
C ARG A 90 14.29 1.26 2.28
N TRP A 91 14.05 1.24 0.96
CA TRP A 91 12.71 1.02 0.42
C TRP A 91 12.16 -0.37 0.77
N LYS A 92 13.01 -1.40 0.78
CA LYS A 92 12.61 -2.75 1.21
C LYS A 92 12.16 -2.75 2.68
N GLN A 93 12.86 -2.02 3.55
CA GLN A 93 12.45 -1.85 4.95
C GLN A 93 11.10 -1.14 5.07
N VAL A 94 10.85 -0.11 4.24
CA VAL A 94 9.53 0.56 4.16
C VAL A 94 8.42 -0.41 3.80
N CYS A 95 8.62 -1.23 2.75
CA CYS A 95 7.64 -2.24 2.34
C CYS A 95 7.29 -3.24 3.45
N VAL A 96 8.28 -3.60 4.28
CA VAL A 96 8.09 -4.50 5.43
C VAL A 96 7.39 -3.77 6.59
N ALA A 97 7.81 -2.55 6.92
CA ALA A 97 7.21 -1.74 7.97
C ALA A 97 5.71 -1.49 7.73
N VAL A 98 5.34 -1.19 6.49
CA VAL A 98 3.94 -1.01 6.09
C VAL A 98 3.14 -2.33 6.17
N MET A 99 3.77 -3.49 5.99
CA MET A 99 3.13 -4.80 6.18
C MET A 99 2.83 -5.06 7.66
N GLY A 100 3.68 -4.57 8.58
CA GLY A 100 3.46 -4.67 10.03
C GLY A 100 2.31 -3.80 10.57
N LEU A 101 1.81 -2.86 9.76
CA LEU A 101 0.59 -2.10 10.05
C LEU A 101 -0.65 -2.96 9.77
N ASN A 102 -0.84 -4.04 10.53
CA ASN A 102 -2.07 -4.82 10.52
C ASN A 102 -3.25 -3.89 10.93
N GLY A 103 -4.37 -4.03 10.22
CA GLY A 103 -5.50 -3.12 10.33
C GLY A 103 -6.02 -2.95 11.75
N LEU A 104 -6.36 -1.70 12.09
CA LEU A 104 -7.30 -1.38 13.17
C LEU A 104 -8.63 -2.10 12.96
#